data_AF-A0A4Q3JA71-F1
#
_entry.id   AF-A0A4Q3JA71-F1
#
_cell.length_a   1.000
_cell.length_b   1.000
_cell.length_c   1.000
_cell.angle_alpha   90.00
_cell.angle_beta   90.00
_cell.angle_gamma   90.00
#
_symmetry.space_group_name_H-M   'P 1'
#
loop_
_entity.id
_entity.type
_entity.pdbx_description
1 polymer ?
#
loop_
_entity_poly.entity_id
_entity_poly.type
_entity_poly.pdbx_seq_one_letter_code
_entity_poly.pdbx_strand_id
1 'polypeptide(L)'
;MLTALGAPVVGALLSIDAPPGIEIAGVPVTGADGRVSIPAIAGHVAGDFVVTVRALGALAPIQVVLHVLPALPARLTADAASLNQTTRVGTTFSQPIVVTLYDQWDNRIPNAPITFVAPVLGAWGQFETTLVPTDSQGRASSRLTAGTTPGSFQAVAVAPLPLVTATIGVRASAGAPHSVQVIPTLLPRKAIVETAYLAPLGVHVQDSFGNPVESAVVRFTPPAAGPSAVLSERSASTDALRSERTALG
;
A
#
# COMPACT_ATOMS: atom_id res chain seq x y z
N MET A 1 38.56 34.44 5.55
CA MET A 1 39.30 34.49 6.81
C MET A 1 39.75 35.92 7.04
N LEU A 2 39.36 36.47 8.18
CA LEU A 2 39.76 37.80 8.62
C LEU A 2 40.54 37.66 9.93
N THR A 3 41.46 38.58 10.19
CA THR A 3 42.12 38.71 11.49
C THR A 3 41.13 39.28 12.53
N ALA A 4 41.51 39.29 13.81
CA ALA A 4 40.72 39.94 14.87
C ALA A 4 40.49 41.45 14.64
N LEU A 5 41.27 42.07 13.77
CA LEU A 5 41.16 43.48 13.37
C LEU A 5 40.43 43.67 12.02
N GLY A 6 39.87 42.59 11.45
CA GLY A 6 39.07 42.65 10.22
C GLY A 6 39.88 42.66 8.92
N ALA A 7 41.21 42.46 8.95
CA ALA A 7 42.04 42.41 7.75
C ALA A 7 42.02 41.00 7.11
N PRO A 8 42.08 40.86 5.77
CA PRO A 8 42.12 39.56 5.12
C PRO A 8 43.41 38.79 5.41
N VAL A 9 43.29 37.49 5.69
CA VAL A 9 44.44 36.59 5.83
C VAL A 9 44.69 35.90 4.50
N VAL A 10 45.83 36.17 3.88
CA VAL A 10 46.24 35.60 2.57
C VAL A 10 47.11 34.37 2.79
N GLY A 11 46.94 33.32 1.99
CA GLY A 11 47.81 32.14 2.05
C GLY A 11 47.52 31.19 3.22
N ALA A 12 46.43 31.37 3.96
CA ALA A 12 46.09 30.50 5.09
C ALA A 12 45.68 29.12 4.57
N LEU A 13 46.29 28.07 5.13
CA LEU A 13 45.93 26.68 4.87
C LEU A 13 44.67 26.32 5.66
N LEU A 14 43.70 25.71 4.95
CA LEU A 14 42.52 25.14 5.58
C LEU A 14 42.57 23.61 5.52
N SER A 15 42.09 22.99 6.59
CA SER A 15 41.75 21.57 6.64
C SER A 15 40.24 21.46 6.74
N ILE A 16 39.66 20.60 5.89
CA ILE A 16 38.23 20.35 5.88
C ILE A 16 38.02 18.88 6.16
N ASP A 17 37.28 18.62 7.22
CA ASP A 17 36.89 17.28 7.61
C ASP A 17 35.43 17.09 7.18
N ALA A 18 35.22 16.13 6.27
CA ALA A 18 33.92 15.78 5.73
C ALA A 18 33.62 14.30 6.01
N PRO A 19 32.35 13.95 6.24
CA PRO A 19 31.95 12.56 6.42
C PRO A 19 32.24 11.70 5.17
N PRO A 20 32.26 10.36 5.31
CA PRO A 20 32.41 9.46 4.18
C PRO A 20 31.39 9.74 3.07
N GLY A 21 31.83 9.75 1.80
CA GLY A 21 30.97 9.95 0.63
C GLY A 21 31.08 11.32 -0.05
N ILE A 22 31.98 12.19 0.42
CA ILE A 22 32.29 13.47 -0.23
C ILE A 22 33.76 13.54 -0.54
N GLU A 23 34.07 13.83 -1.80
CA GLU A 23 35.41 14.13 -2.24
C GLU A 23 35.63 15.64 -2.23
N ILE A 24 36.58 16.08 -1.41
CA ILE A 24 37.08 17.45 -1.41
C ILE A 24 38.35 17.48 -2.25
N ALA A 25 38.32 18.21 -3.37
CA ALA A 25 39.46 18.29 -4.26
C ALA A 25 40.46 19.37 -3.79
N GLY A 26 41.71 18.96 -3.55
CA GLY A 26 42.86 19.85 -3.32
C GLY A 26 43.04 20.34 -1.88
N VAL A 27 44.12 21.10 -1.65
CA VAL A 27 44.42 21.75 -0.36
C VAL A 27 43.97 23.22 -0.46
N PRO A 28 42.91 23.63 0.26
CA PRO A 28 42.40 25.00 0.18
C PRO A 28 43.33 26.04 0.81
N VAL A 29 43.54 27.13 0.07
CA VAL A 29 44.35 28.28 0.49
C VAL A 29 43.56 29.58 0.29
N THR A 30 43.64 30.52 1.23
CA THR A 30 42.97 31.83 1.09
C THR A 30 43.65 32.75 0.08
N GLY A 31 42.86 33.42 -0.74
CA GLY A 31 43.29 34.44 -1.70
C GLY A 31 43.61 35.79 -1.04
N ALA A 32 43.97 36.77 -1.88
CA ALA A 32 44.38 38.12 -1.45
C ALA A 32 43.28 38.89 -0.68
N ASP A 33 42.01 38.54 -0.89
CA ASP A 33 40.84 39.07 -0.20
C ASP A 33 40.44 38.23 1.04
N GLY A 34 41.26 37.23 1.40
CA GLY A 34 41.02 36.30 2.48
C GLY A 34 39.95 35.25 2.19
N ARG A 35 39.43 35.13 0.96
CA ARG A 35 38.42 34.12 0.61
C ARG A 35 39.04 32.85 0.08
N VAL A 36 38.34 31.73 0.24
CA VAL A 36 38.70 30.44 -0.38
C VAL A 36 37.41 29.77 -0.84
N SER A 37 37.46 29.12 -2.00
CA SER A 37 36.34 28.36 -2.56
C SER A 37 36.87 27.03 -3.07
N ILE A 38 36.11 25.97 -2.86
CA ILE A 38 36.47 24.61 -3.28
C ILE A 38 35.23 24.00 -3.91
N PRO A 39 35.34 23.37 -5.10
CA PRO A 39 34.24 22.58 -5.63
C PRO A 39 34.03 21.35 -4.75
N ALA A 40 32.76 21.07 -4.45
CA ALA A 40 32.34 19.84 -3.79
C ALA A 40 31.27 19.16 -4.65
N ILE A 41 31.29 17.84 -4.69
CA ILE A 41 30.30 17.03 -5.40
C ILE A 41 29.54 16.21 -4.35
N ALA A 42 28.22 16.25 -4.40
CA ALA A 42 27.39 15.44 -3.52
C ALA A 42 27.53 13.95 -3.88
N GLY A 43 27.64 13.10 -2.86
CA GLY A 43 27.61 11.65 -3.04
C GLY A 43 26.22 11.10 -3.32
N HIS A 44 26.09 9.78 -3.29
CA HIS A 44 24.84 9.08 -3.60
C HIS A 44 23.87 8.94 -2.42
N VAL A 45 24.20 9.45 -1.22
CA VAL A 45 23.36 9.32 -0.03
C VAL A 45 22.71 10.66 0.29
N ALA A 46 21.38 10.70 0.24
CA ALA A 46 20.61 11.87 0.61
C ALA A 46 20.59 12.07 2.14
N GLY A 47 20.52 13.32 2.56
CA GLY A 47 20.46 13.70 3.97
C GLY A 47 21.32 14.92 4.30
N ASP A 48 21.27 15.27 5.57
CA ASP A 48 22.00 16.41 6.11
C ASP A 48 23.32 15.95 6.71
N PHE A 49 24.37 16.72 6.51
CA PHE A 49 25.66 16.44 7.11
C PHE A 49 26.43 17.71 7.43
N VAL A 50 27.38 17.58 8.35
CA VAL A 50 28.19 18.70 8.83
C VAL A 50 29.60 18.58 8.32
N VAL A 51 30.09 19.65 7.71
CA VAL A 51 31.49 19.82 7.34
C VAL A 51 32.17 20.70 8.38
N THR A 52 33.30 20.23 8.91
CA THR A 52 34.10 20.99 9.87
C THR A 52 35.27 21.64 9.16
N VAL A 53 35.32 22.96 9.17
CA VAL A 53 36.36 23.77 8.56
C VAL A 53 37.32 24.26 9.64
N ARG A 54 38.61 23.96 9.46
CA ARG A 54 39.71 24.39 10.34
C ARG A 54 40.68 25.25 9.54
N ALA A 55 41.07 26.39 10.09
CA ALA A 55 42.13 27.22 9.53
C ALA A 55 43.30 27.29 10.50
N LEU A 56 44.52 27.18 10.00
CA LEU A 56 45.71 27.30 10.83
C LEU A 56 45.76 28.72 11.44
N GLY A 57 45.81 28.80 12.78
CA GLY A 57 45.78 30.07 13.51
C GLY A 57 44.38 30.61 13.87
N ALA A 58 43.30 29.92 13.51
CA ALA A 58 41.96 30.22 14.00
C ALA A 58 41.72 29.61 15.40
N LEU A 59 41.02 30.34 16.28
CA LEU A 59 40.74 29.91 17.66
C LEU A 59 39.71 28.78 17.75
N ALA A 60 38.81 28.65 16.77
CA ALA A 60 37.77 27.63 16.75
C ALA A 60 37.45 27.15 15.32
N PRO A 61 37.09 25.88 15.14
CA PRO A 61 36.55 25.40 13.86
C PRO A 61 35.17 26.01 13.59
N ILE A 62 34.82 26.10 12.31
CA ILE A 62 33.48 26.47 11.87
C ILE A 62 32.79 25.22 11.33
N GLN A 63 31.51 25.06 11.64
CA GLN A 63 30.67 24.00 11.12
C GLN A 63 29.73 24.55 10.06
N VAL A 64 29.62 23.83 8.95
CA VAL A 64 28.71 24.13 7.84
C VAL A 64 27.80 22.94 7.65
N VAL A 65 26.49 23.17 7.72
CA VAL A 65 25.49 22.15 7.39
C VAL A 65 25.26 22.18 5.89
N LEU A 66 25.31 21.00 5.28
CA LEU A 66 25.04 20.78 3.87
C LEU A 66 23.89 19.78 3.74
N HIS A 67 23.08 19.97 2.71
CA HIS A 67 21.89 19.17 2.43
C HIS A 67 22.08 18.45 1.09
N VAL A 68 22.09 17.12 1.11
CA VAL A 68 22.00 16.30 -0.10
C VAL A 68 20.56 15.91 -0.31
N LEU A 69 19.96 16.39 -1.39
CA LEU A 69 18.59 16.02 -1.76
C LEU A 69 18.60 14.71 -2.55
N PRO A 70 17.58 13.85 -2.37
CA PRO A 70 17.36 12.71 -3.26
C PRO A 70 17.19 13.18 -4.70
N ALA A 71 17.53 12.31 -5.65
CA ALA A 71 17.28 12.58 -7.06
C ALA A 71 15.81 12.35 -7.44
N LEU A 72 15.54 12.42 -8.75
CA LEU A 72 14.21 12.15 -9.28
C LEU A 72 13.74 10.73 -8.92
N PRO A 73 12.42 10.54 -8.73
CA PRO A 73 11.83 9.23 -8.53
C PRO A 73 12.28 8.20 -9.58
N ALA A 74 12.66 7.00 -9.13
CA ALA A 74 13.02 5.88 -10.00
C ALA A 74 12.24 4.61 -9.68
N ARG A 75 11.78 4.45 -8.42
CA ARG A 75 11.07 3.26 -7.99
C ARG A 75 10.02 3.60 -6.92
N LEU A 76 8.82 3.05 -7.08
CA LEU A 76 7.75 3.09 -6.08
C LEU A 76 7.41 1.65 -5.68
N THR A 77 7.41 1.34 -4.39
CA THR A 77 7.13 -0.02 -3.89
C THR A 77 6.02 0.01 -2.85
N ALA A 78 5.10 -0.95 -2.91
CA ALA A 78 4.14 -1.16 -1.83
C ALA A 78 4.77 -1.97 -0.69
N ASP A 79 4.50 -1.56 0.55
CA ASP A 79 4.94 -2.29 1.73
C ASP A 79 4.24 -3.66 1.80
N ALA A 80 4.90 -4.68 2.36
CA ALA A 80 4.34 -6.04 2.41
C ALA A 80 2.98 -6.11 3.13
N ALA A 81 2.77 -5.30 4.17
CA ALA A 81 1.50 -5.22 4.90
C ALA A 81 0.34 -4.63 4.07
N SER A 82 0.65 -3.93 2.97
CA SER A 82 -0.34 -3.38 2.04
C SER A 82 -0.91 -4.43 1.10
N LEU A 83 -0.20 -5.55 0.90
CA LEU A 83 -0.49 -6.56 -0.12
C LEU A 83 -1.37 -7.69 0.41
N ASN A 84 -2.16 -8.29 -0.47
CA ASN A 84 -2.98 -9.48 -0.21
C ASN A 84 -3.92 -9.35 1.00
N GLN A 85 -4.28 -8.12 1.36
CA GLN A 85 -5.26 -7.88 2.40
C GLN A 85 -6.64 -8.37 1.93
N THR A 86 -7.41 -8.91 2.87
CA THR A 86 -8.80 -9.28 2.65
C THR A 86 -9.69 -8.56 3.65
N THR A 87 -10.84 -8.08 3.21
CA THR A 87 -11.88 -7.52 4.07
C THR A 87 -13.26 -7.88 3.54
N ARG A 88 -14.34 -7.59 4.28
CA ARG A 88 -15.71 -7.77 3.76
C ARG A 88 -16.11 -6.57 2.90
N VAL A 89 -16.99 -6.79 1.94
CA VAL A 89 -17.63 -5.70 1.19
C VAL A 89 -18.19 -4.63 2.13
N GLY A 90 -18.02 -3.36 1.76
CA GLY A 90 -18.44 -2.20 2.54
C GLY A 90 -17.61 -1.91 3.79
N THR A 91 -16.49 -2.61 4.00
CA THR A 91 -15.64 -2.41 5.18
C THR A 91 -14.22 -1.99 4.82
N THR A 92 -13.56 -1.25 5.71
CA THR A 92 -12.18 -0.80 5.55
C THR A 92 -11.21 -1.97 5.70
N PHE A 93 -10.15 -2.00 4.90
CA PHE A 93 -9.05 -2.94 5.09
C PHE A 93 -8.33 -2.66 6.41
N SER A 94 -7.84 -3.71 7.07
CA SER A 94 -7.31 -3.63 8.44
C SER A 94 -6.01 -2.82 8.52
N GLN A 95 -5.16 -2.89 7.48
CA GLN A 95 -3.97 -2.08 7.34
C GLN A 95 -4.19 -1.01 6.27
N PRO A 96 -3.70 0.23 6.48
CA PRO A 96 -3.68 1.21 5.40
C PRO A 96 -2.78 0.72 4.27
N ILE A 97 -3.03 1.20 3.06
CA ILE A 97 -2.10 0.99 1.95
C ILE A 97 -0.96 1.96 2.12
N VAL A 98 0.26 1.43 2.16
CA VAL A 98 1.51 2.17 2.30
C VAL A 98 2.41 1.87 1.10
N VAL A 99 2.97 2.93 0.52
CA VAL A 99 4.00 2.84 -0.51
C VAL A 99 5.21 3.68 -0.13
N THR A 100 6.39 3.26 -0.55
CA THR A 100 7.65 3.98 -0.37
C THR A 100 8.25 4.37 -1.73
N LEU A 101 8.64 5.64 -1.86
CA LEU A 101 9.25 6.20 -3.07
C LEU A 101 10.78 6.33 -2.91
N TYR A 102 11.49 5.84 -3.93
CA TYR A 102 12.95 5.84 -3.98
C TYR A 102 13.47 6.49 -5.27
N ASP A 103 14.67 7.08 -5.18
CA ASP A 103 15.48 7.45 -6.35
C ASP A 103 16.32 6.25 -6.86
N GLN A 104 17.17 6.49 -7.85
CA GLN A 104 17.98 5.44 -8.48
C GLN A 104 19.13 4.90 -7.60
N TRP A 105 19.40 5.53 -6.46
CA TRP A 105 20.43 5.15 -5.49
C TRP A 105 19.83 4.66 -4.16
N ASP A 106 18.56 4.26 -4.17
CA ASP A 106 17.80 3.81 -3.01
C ASP A 106 17.60 4.88 -1.91
N ASN A 107 17.77 6.17 -2.24
CA ASN A 107 17.38 7.24 -1.31
C ASN A 107 15.87 7.41 -1.28
N ARG A 108 15.32 7.60 -0.08
CA ARG A 108 13.90 7.88 0.14
C ARG A 108 13.58 9.32 -0.25
N ILE A 109 12.48 9.53 -0.97
CA ILE A 109 12.09 10.86 -1.47
C ILE A 109 10.95 11.42 -0.61
N PRO A 110 11.19 12.41 0.27
CA PRO A 110 10.15 13.06 1.07
C PRO A 110 9.38 14.13 0.28
N ASN A 111 8.17 14.46 0.75
CA ASN A 111 7.27 15.49 0.21
C ASN A 111 6.87 15.31 -1.28
N ALA A 112 7.03 14.11 -1.83
CA ALA A 112 6.63 13.79 -3.19
C ALA A 112 5.14 13.43 -3.25
N PRO A 113 4.35 14.00 -4.17
CA PRO A 113 2.93 13.69 -4.28
C PRO A 113 2.71 12.27 -4.82
N ILE A 114 1.96 11.46 -4.07
CA ILE A 114 1.50 10.13 -4.49
C ILE A 114 -0.01 10.14 -4.67
N THR A 115 -0.47 9.74 -5.85
CA THR A 115 -1.89 9.55 -6.14
C THR A 115 -2.28 8.08 -6.02
N PHE A 116 -3.21 7.77 -5.12
CA PHE A 116 -3.84 6.47 -4.97
C PHE A 116 -5.13 6.39 -5.79
N VAL A 117 -5.25 5.32 -6.57
CA VAL A 117 -6.39 5.05 -7.45
C VAL A 117 -6.89 3.63 -7.20
N ALA A 118 -8.20 3.47 -7.08
CA ALA A 118 -8.85 2.17 -7.03
C ALA A 118 -9.85 2.04 -8.18
N PRO A 119 -10.16 0.81 -8.64
CA PRO A 119 -11.19 0.60 -9.65
C PRO A 119 -12.57 1.07 -9.19
N VAL A 120 -13.46 1.37 -10.13
CA VAL A 120 -14.86 1.79 -9.87
C VAL A 120 -15.91 0.83 -10.44
N LEU A 121 -15.49 -0.20 -11.17
CA LEU A 121 -16.35 -1.22 -11.77
C LEU A 121 -15.91 -2.62 -11.31
N GLY A 122 -16.85 -3.56 -11.25
CA GLY A 122 -16.60 -4.89 -10.70
C GLY A 122 -16.33 -4.84 -9.21
N ALA A 123 -15.33 -5.58 -8.73
CA ALA A 123 -14.79 -5.38 -7.38
C ALA A 123 -14.04 -4.05 -7.33
N TRP A 124 -14.40 -3.20 -6.38
CA TRP A 124 -13.95 -1.82 -6.31
C TRP A 124 -13.61 -1.41 -4.88
N GLY A 125 -12.98 -0.25 -4.73
CA GLY A 125 -12.71 0.34 -3.43
C GLY A 125 -12.56 1.84 -3.51
N GLN A 126 -12.51 2.48 -2.35
CA GLN A 126 -12.36 3.93 -2.21
C GLN A 126 -11.30 4.24 -1.18
N PHE A 127 -10.34 5.08 -1.58
CA PHE A 127 -9.34 5.63 -0.68
C PHE A 127 -9.94 6.78 0.12
N GLU A 128 -9.59 6.86 1.41
CA GLU A 128 -9.94 7.99 2.28
C GLU A 128 -9.32 9.30 1.78
N THR A 129 -8.07 9.23 1.33
CA THR A 129 -7.37 10.34 0.68
C THR A 129 -6.65 9.84 -0.56
N THR A 130 -6.91 10.46 -1.71
CA THR A 130 -6.34 10.03 -3.00
C THR A 130 -5.00 10.67 -3.31
N LEU A 131 -4.70 11.86 -2.79
CA LEU A 131 -3.41 12.54 -2.99
C LEU A 131 -2.70 12.71 -1.66
N VAL A 132 -1.59 12.00 -1.46
CA VAL A 132 -0.84 11.99 -0.20
C VAL A 132 0.64 12.25 -0.50
N PRO A 133 1.25 13.30 0.09
CA PRO A 133 2.69 13.50 -0.02
C PRO A 133 3.44 12.44 0.79
N THR A 134 4.63 12.03 0.34
CA THR A 134 5.50 11.17 1.12
C THR A 134 6.03 11.88 2.38
N ASP A 135 6.18 11.14 3.48
CA ASP A 135 6.76 11.63 4.73
C ASP A 135 8.30 11.70 4.69
N SER A 136 8.94 12.04 5.82
CA SER A 136 10.40 12.07 5.97
C SER A 136 11.11 10.75 5.66
N GLN A 137 10.38 9.63 5.65
CA GLN A 137 10.88 8.29 5.32
C GLN A 137 10.50 7.89 3.89
N GLY A 138 10.03 8.83 3.07
CA GLY A 138 9.60 8.58 1.69
C GLY A 138 8.32 7.75 1.58
N ARG A 139 7.51 7.66 2.66
CA ARG A 139 6.30 6.84 2.69
C ARG A 139 5.03 7.67 2.51
N ALA A 140 4.12 7.20 1.66
CA ALA A 140 2.76 7.73 1.56
C ALA A 140 1.77 6.64 2.01
N SER A 141 0.73 7.03 2.74
CA SER A 141 -0.25 6.09 3.30
C SER A 141 -1.69 6.59 3.17
N SER A 142 -2.60 5.69 2.81
CA SER A 142 -4.03 5.97 2.74
C SER A 142 -4.87 4.74 3.09
N ARG A 143 -5.96 4.92 3.82
CA ARG A 143 -6.90 3.83 4.11
C ARG A 143 -7.76 3.52 2.89
N LEU A 144 -7.97 2.24 2.63
CA LEU A 144 -8.81 1.75 1.55
C LEU A 144 -10.07 1.09 2.14
N THR A 145 -11.24 1.43 1.62
CA THR A 145 -12.51 0.79 1.94
C THR A 145 -13.02 0.02 0.75
N ALA A 146 -13.36 -1.26 0.96
CA ALA A 146 -13.93 -2.09 -0.09
C ALA A 146 -15.35 -1.62 -0.44
N GLY A 147 -15.67 -1.67 -1.72
CA GLY A 147 -17.01 -1.43 -2.23
C GLY A 147 -18.00 -2.54 -1.88
N THR A 148 -19.17 -2.50 -2.51
CA THR A 148 -20.26 -3.46 -2.28
C THR A 148 -20.17 -4.73 -3.11
N THR A 149 -19.25 -4.82 -4.06
CA THR A 149 -19.09 -5.98 -4.95
C THR A 149 -17.89 -6.83 -4.50
N PRO A 150 -18.06 -8.13 -4.21
CA PRO A 150 -16.96 -8.98 -3.81
C PRO A 150 -16.05 -9.33 -4.99
N GLY A 151 -14.81 -9.67 -4.69
CA GLY A 151 -13.81 -10.08 -5.66
C GLY A 151 -12.44 -9.50 -5.34
N SER A 152 -11.44 -9.96 -6.09
CA SER A 152 -10.09 -9.39 -6.04
C SER A 152 -10.00 -8.18 -6.97
N PHE A 153 -9.28 -7.15 -6.54
CA PHE A 153 -9.02 -5.97 -7.36
C PHE A 153 -7.63 -5.40 -7.08
N GLN A 154 -7.16 -4.56 -8.01
CA GLN A 154 -5.84 -3.95 -7.96
C GLN A 154 -5.99 -2.44 -7.78
N ALA A 155 -5.50 -1.91 -6.67
CA ALA A 155 -5.29 -0.48 -6.50
C ALA A 155 -3.91 -0.09 -7.05
N VAL A 156 -3.74 1.16 -7.45
CA VAL A 156 -2.49 1.68 -8.01
C VAL A 156 -2.09 2.95 -7.26
N ALA A 157 -0.83 3.03 -6.86
CA ALA A 157 -0.21 4.27 -6.39
C ALA A 157 0.68 4.83 -7.50
N VAL A 158 0.66 6.16 -7.69
CA VAL A 158 1.32 6.83 -8.80
C VAL A 158 2.12 8.03 -8.28
N ALA A 159 3.43 8.08 -8.56
CA ALA A 159 4.20 9.32 -8.51
C ALA A 159 4.30 9.88 -9.94
N PRO A 160 3.99 11.16 -10.20
CA PRO A 160 3.78 11.65 -11.56
C PRO A 160 5.04 12.05 -12.32
N LEU A 161 6.15 12.38 -11.63
CA LEU A 161 7.31 13.04 -12.24
C LEU A 161 8.66 12.51 -11.70
N PRO A 162 9.34 11.62 -12.45
CA PRO A 162 8.82 10.87 -13.59
C PRO A 162 7.75 9.86 -13.15
N LEU A 163 6.99 9.36 -14.12
CA LEU A 163 5.91 8.41 -13.84
C LEU A 163 6.48 7.09 -13.31
N VAL A 164 6.24 6.81 -12.03
CA VAL A 164 6.50 5.49 -11.42
C VAL A 164 5.26 5.05 -10.65
N THR A 165 4.96 3.75 -10.74
CA THR A 165 3.72 3.19 -10.20
C THR A 165 3.98 1.96 -9.34
N ALA A 166 3.15 1.75 -8.34
CA ALA A 166 3.08 0.51 -7.57
C ALA A 166 1.67 -0.06 -7.63
N THR A 167 1.56 -1.36 -7.87
CA THR A 167 0.27 -2.08 -7.94
C THR A 167 0.05 -2.84 -6.63
N ILE A 168 -1.17 -2.74 -6.08
CA ILE A 168 -1.55 -3.28 -4.78
C ILE A 168 -2.77 -4.20 -4.96
N GLY A 169 -2.54 -5.51 -4.82
CA GLY A 169 -3.59 -6.51 -4.90
C GLY A 169 -4.30 -6.72 -3.56
N VAL A 170 -5.63 -6.60 -3.56
CA VAL A 170 -6.48 -6.81 -2.39
C VAL A 170 -7.75 -7.60 -2.76
N ARG A 171 -8.46 -8.14 -1.77
CA ARG A 171 -9.71 -8.90 -1.97
C ARG A 171 -10.83 -8.42 -1.06
N ALA A 172 -12.02 -8.22 -1.61
CA ALA A 172 -13.26 -8.07 -0.86
C ALA A 172 -14.03 -9.40 -0.87
N SER A 173 -14.33 -9.96 0.30
CA SER A 173 -15.24 -11.10 0.45
C SER A 173 -16.68 -10.61 0.62
N ALA A 174 -17.66 -11.45 0.28
CA ALA A 174 -19.07 -11.14 0.57
C ALA A 174 -19.31 -10.84 2.06
N GLY A 175 -20.41 -10.13 2.33
CA GLY A 175 -20.87 -9.81 3.67
C GLY A 175 -21.31 -11.03 4.46
N ALA A 176 -21.86 -10.81 5.64
CA ALA A 176 -22.51 -11.88 6.39
C ALA A 176 -23.78 -12.36 5.65
N PRO A 177 -24.15 -13.64 5.74
CA PRO A 177 -25.44 -14.13 5.26
C PRO A 177 -26.59 -13.27 5.77
N HIS A 178 -27.46 -12.82 4.86
CA HIS A 178 -28.60 -11.96 5.17
C HIS A 178 -29.92 -12.58 4.69
N SER A 179 -29.93 -13.18 3.51
CA SER A 179 -31.12 -13.83 2.96
C SER A 179 -30.81 -15.20 2.33
N VAL A 180 -31.82 -16.05 2.29
CA VAL A 180 -31.77 -17.36 1.63
C VAL A 180 -32.94 -17.46 0.66
N GLN A 181 -32.65 -17.78 -0.61
CA GLN A 181 -33.65 -17.93 -1.66
C GLN A 181 -33.57 -19.33 -2.27
N VAL A 182 -34.70 -19.92 -2.64
CA VAL A 182 -34.69 -21.18 -3.40
C VAL A 182 -34.22 -20.90 -4.81
N ILE A 183 -33.40 -21.79 -5.37
CA ILE A 183 -32.93 -21.66 -6.75
C ILE A 183 -34.10 -21.98 -7.70
N PRO A 184 -34.59 -21.02 -8.50
CA PRO A 184 -35.80 -21.23 -9.30
C PRO A 184 -35.65 -22.31 -10.38
N THR A 185 -34.44 -22.51 -10.91
CA THR A 185 -34.15 -23.56 -11.91
C THR A 185 -34.25 -24.97 -11.35
N LEU A 186 -34.31 -25.13 -10.03
CA LEU A 186 -34.52 -26.41 -9.36
C LEU A 186 -35.99 -26.64 -8.98
N LEU A 187 -36.93 -25.90 -9.62
CA LEU A 187 -38.38 -26.06 -9.49
C LEU A 187 -38.98 -26.58 -10.82
N PRO A 188 -40.10 -27.33 -10.78
CA PRO A 188 -40.87 -27.78 -9.62
C PRO A 188 -40.39 -29.12 -9.02
N ARG A 189 -40.48 -29.26 -7.69
CA ARG A 189 -40.08 -30.45 -6.93
C ARG A 189 -41.29 -31.30 -6.58
N LYS A 190 -41.64 -32.25 -7.45
CA LYS A 190 -42.64 -33.28 -7.15
C LYS A 190 -41.97 -34.64 -7.11
N ALA A 191 -42.39 -35.46 -6.17
CA ALA A 191 -42.03 -36.87 -6.07
C ALA A 191 -43.28 -37.65 -5.72
N ILE A 192 -43.36 -38.89 -6.19
CA ILE A 192 -44.34 -39.86 -5.71
C ILE A 192 -43.86 -40.35 -4.33
N VAL A 193 -44.77 -40.73 -3.45
CA VAL A 193 -44.43 -41.36 -2.17
C VAL A 193 -43.40 -42.48 -2.37
N GLU A 194 -42.36 -42.52 -1.53
CA GLU A 194 -41.22 -43.46 -1.60
C GLU A 194 -40.34 -43.34 -2.86
N THR A 195 -40.44 -42.26 -3.63
CA THR A 195 -39.53 -41.97 -4.75
C THR A 195 -38.68 -40.74 -4.48
N ALA A 196 -37.47 -40.71 -5.06
CA ALA A 196 -36.56 -39.58 -4.99
C ALA A 196 -37.11 -38.36 -5.76
N TYR A 197 -36.74 -37.17 -5.32
CA TYR A 197 -37.00 -35.96 -6.11
C TYR A 197 -36.04 -35.91 -7.31
N LEU A 198 -36.57 -35.63 -8.50
CA LEU A 198 -35.76 -35.52 -9.73
C LEU A 198 -34.75 -34.35 -9.69
N ALA A 199 -35.07 -33.29 -8.94
CA ALA A 199 -34.20 -32.12 -8.77
C ALA A 199 -33.75 -31.96 -7.31
N PRO A 200 -32.44 -31.74 -7.07
CA PRO A 200 -31.87 -31.65 -5.72
C PRO A 200 -32.25 -30.38 -4.99
N LEU A 201 -32.36 -30.38 -3.65
CA LEU A 201 -32.61 -29.18 -2.84
C LEU A 201 -31.44 -28.20 -2.95
N GLY A 202 -31.73 -26.96 -3.34
CA GLY A 202 -30.70 -25.94 -3.57
C GLY A 202 -31.22 -24.54 -3.25
N VAL A 203 -30.37 -23.77 -2.59
CA VAL A 203 -30.65 -22.39 -2.17
C VAL A 203 -29.48 -21.47 -2.49
N HIS A 204 -29.77 -20.19 -2.71
CA HIS A 204 -28.82 -19.09 -2.76
C HIS A 204 -28.78 -18.40 -1.42
N VAL A 205 -27.59 -18.31 -0.83
CA VAL A 205 -27.35 -17.46 0.34
C VAL A 205 -26.74 -16.15 -0.15
N GLN A 206 -27.39 -15.04 0.18
CA GLN A 206 -26.94 -13.70 -0.21
C GLN A 206 -26.68 -12.83 1.02
N ASP A 207 -25.75 -11.89 0.89
CA ASP A 207 -25.55 -10.83 1.89
C ASP A 207 -26.58 -9.69 1.71
N SER A 208 -26.47 -8.63 2.53
CA SER A 208 -27.36 -7.48 2.48
C SER A 208 -27.27 -6.66 1.19
N PHE A 209 -26.24 -6.87 0.38
CA PHE A 209 -26.03 -6.20 -0.91
C PHE A 209 -26.42 -7.11 -2.10
N GLY A 210 -26.97 -8.30 -1.84
CA GLY A 210 -27.35 -9.26 -2.87
C GLY A 210 -26.19 -10.11 -3.39
N ASN A 211 -25.02 -10.04 -2.77
CA ASN A 211 -23.87 -10.82 -3.21
C ASN A 211 -23.97 -12.26 -2.74
N PRO A 212 -23.57 -13.25 -3.57
CA PRO A 212 -23.49 -14.63 -3.13
C PRO A 212 -22.44 -14.77 -2.02
N VAL A 213 -22.84 -15.37 -0.90
CA VAL A 213 -21.93 -15.62 0.22
C VAL A 213 -21.29 -16.99 0.02
N GLU A 214 -19.97 -17.04 -0.08
CA GLU A 214 -19.18 -18.27 -0.15
C GLU A 214 -19.02 -18.89 1.25
N SER A 215 -18.98 -20.23 1.31
CA SER A 215 -18.79 -21.02 2.53
C SER A 215 -19.83 -20.79 3.64
N ALA A 216 -21.02 -20.27 3.30
CA ALA A 216 -22.14 -20.16 4.22
C ALA A 216 -22.72 -21.55 4.49
N VAL A 217 -22.88 -21.91 5.76
CA VAL A 217 -23.48 -23.19 6.18
C VAL A 217 -25.01 -23.05 6.16
N VAL A 218 -25.65 -23.87 5.34
CA VAL A 218 -27.11 -24.00 5.25
C VAL A 218 -27.54 -25.28 5.94
N ARG A 219 -28.56 -25.20 6.81
CA ARG A 219 -29.16 -26.37 7.47
C ARG A 219 -30.56 -26.62 6.94
N PHE A 220 -30.82 -27.86 6.49
CA PHE A 220 -32.12 -28.30 6.04
C PHE A 220 -32.82 -29.08 7.15
N THR A 221 -34.04 -28.68 7.49
CA THR A 221 -34.84 -29.32 8.55
C THR A 221 -36.21 -29.67 7.99
N PRO A 222 -36.57 -30.97 7.86
CA PRO A 222 -37.92 -31.36 7.46
C PRO A 222 -38.94 -31.00 8.55
N PRO A 223 -40.23 -30.84 8.20
CA PRO A 223 -41.29 -30.58 9.17
C PRO A 223 -41.37 -31.66 10.26
N ALA A 224 -41.72 -31.26 11.50
CA ALA A 224 -41.82 -32.17 12.63
C ALA A 224 -43.06 -33.08 12.59
N ALA A 225 -44.08 -32.72 11.82
CA ALA A 225 -45.32 -33.50 11.64
C ALA A 225 -45.91 -33.26 10.24
N GLY A 226 -46.70 -34.22 9.76
CA GLY A 226 -47.32 -34.17 8.44
C GLY A 226 -46.38 -34.67 7.33
N PRO A 227 -46.47 -34.14 6.09
CA PRO A 227 -45.60 -34.54 4.99
C PRO A 227 -44.11 -34.40 5.34
N SER A 228 -43.33 -35.45 5.10
CA SER A 228 -41.91 -35.52 5.44
C SER A 228 -41.05 -36.01 4.27
N ALA A 229 -39.75 -35.72 4.33
CA ALA A 229 -38.75 -36.27 3.43
C ALA A 229 -37.49 -36.68 4.22
N VAL A 230 -36.82 -37.73 3.76
CA VAL A 230 -35.48 -38.09 4.25
C VAL A 230 -34.45 -37.33 3.41
N LEU A 231 -33.51 -36.67 4.07
CA LEU A 231 -32.41 -35.95 3.43
C LEU A 231 -31.13 -36.75 3.61
N SER A 232 -30.34 -36.98 2.55
CA SER A 232 -29.03 -37.63 2.68
C SER A 232 -28.07 -36.77 3.50
N GLU A 233 -28.22 -35.45 3.44
CA GLU A 233 -27.44 -34.49 4.19
C GLU A 233 -28.36 -33.42 4.77
N ARG A 234 -28.12 -33.04 6.04
CA ARG A 234 -28.89 -31.99 6.72
C ARG A 234 -28.16 -30.64 6.71
N SER A 235 -26.97 -30.58 6.15
CA SER A 235 -26.17 -29.36 6.09
C SER A 235 -25.26 -29.34 4.86
N ALA A 236 -25.14 -28.17 4.23
CA ALA A 236 -24.22 -27.95 3.10
C ALA A 236 -23.56 -26.57 3.21
N SER A 237 -22.38 -26.39 2.61
CA SER A 237 -21.72 -25.08 2.46
C SER A 237 -21.87 -24.56 1.04
N THR A 238 -22.07 -23.25 0.89
CA THR A 238 -22.12 -22.60 -0.43
C THR A 238 -20.73 -22.51 -1.09
N ASP A 239 -20.66 -22.65 -2.42
CA ASP A 239 -19.46 -22.43 -3.23
C ASP A 239 -19.66 -21.16 -4.09
N ALA A 240 -18.61 -20.33 -4.23
CA ALA A 240 -18.64 -19.09 -5.01
C ALA A 240 -18.99 -19.28 -6.50
N LEU A 241 -18.79 -20.49 -7.05
CA LEU A 241 -19.11 -20.80 -8.45
C LEU A 241 -20.25 -21.81 -8.62
N ARG A 242 -20.79 -22.32 -7.51
CA ARG A 242 -21.88 -23.29 -7.53
C ARG A 242 -22.74 -23.10 -6.30
N SER A 243 -23.90 -22.51 -6.53
CA SER A 243 -25.09 -22.70 -5.71
C SER A 243 -25.60 -24.14 -5.65
N GLU A 244 -24.78 -25.13 -6.01
CA GLU A 244 -25.15 -26.53 -6.12
C GLU A 244 -24.30 -27.31 -5.13
N ARG A 245 -24.85 -27.59 -3.95
CA ARG A 245 -24.48 -28.80 -3.21
C ARG A 245 -25.65 -29.32 -2.40
N THR A 246 -25.67 -30.64 -2.34
CA THR A 246 -26.85 -31.46 -2.59
C THR A 246 -27.18 -32.23 -1.33
N ALA A 247 -28.36 -32.02 -0.75
CA ALA A 247 -28.98 -33.09 0.03
C ALA A 247 -29.54 -34.09 -1.00
N LEU A 248 -28.76 -35.12 -1.34
CA LEU A 248 -29.23 -36.28 -2.12
C LEU A 248 -30.29 -37.05 -1.32
N GLY A 249 -30.92 -38.02 -1.97
CA GLY A 249 -32.05 -38.79 -1.46
C GLY A 249 -32.82 -39.28 -2.67
#